data_AF-A0A961TG15-F1
#
_entry.id   AF-A0A961TG15-F1
#
_cell.length_a   1.000
_cell.length_b   1.000
_cell.length_c   1.000
_cell.angle_alpha   90.00
_cell.angle_beta   90.00
_cell.angle_gamma   90.00
#
_symmetry.space_group_name_H-M   'P 1'
#
loop_
_entity.id
_entity.type
_entity.pdbx_description
1 polymer ?
#
loop_
_entity_poly.entity_id
_entity_poly.type
_entity_poly.pdbx_seq_one_letter_code
_entity_poly.pdbx_strand_id
1 'polypeptide(L)'
;MTEAILDKIRNDILGELQLKFENVRITEVNLAPDVDYEGDEILRIEVIFEGTPRDIDPGLLTRAARSIRPKLLESDLFAFPLMTFTSAEDAKLRLGT
;
A
#
# COMPACT_ATOMS: atom_id res chain seq x y z
N MET A 1 5.77 -16.79 1.96
CA MET A 1 4.91 -16.14 0.95
C MET A 1 5.57 -16.24 -0.42
N THR A 2 4.85 -16.69 -1.45
CA THR A 2 5.38 -16.80 -2.83
C THR A 2 5.19 -15.49 -3.60
N GLU A 3 6.14 -15.15 -4.48
CA GLU A 3 6.10 -13.94 -5.31
C GLU A 3 4.80 -13.76 -6.10
N ALA A 4 4.18 -14.86 -6.55
CA ALA A 4 2.90 -14.83 -7.26
C ALA A 4 1.72 -14.32 -6.42
N ILE A 5 1.73 -14.57 -5.10
CA ILE A 5 0.67 -14.10 -4.19
C ILE A 5 0.85 -12.60 -3.96
N LEU A 6 2.09 -12.16 -3.75
CA LEU A 6 2.44 -10.75 -3.62
C LEU A 6 2.05 -9.95 -4.87
N ASP A 7 2.35 -10.46 -6.06
CA ASP A 7 2.01 -9.75 -7.29
C ASP A 7 0.49 -9.64 -7.49
N LYS A 8 -0.26 -10.70 -7.17
CA LYS A 8 -1.73 -10.67 -7.20
C LYS A 8 -2.29 -9.62 -6.24
N ILE A 9 -1.78 -9.57 -5.00
CA ILE A 9 -2.20 -8.62 -3.98
C ILE A 9 -1.83 -7.20 -4.38
N ARG A 10 -0.63 -6.99 -4.95
CA ARG A 10 -0.19 -5.70 -5.47
C ARG A 10 -1.17 -5.19 -6.52
N ASN A 11 -1.51 -6.03 -7.49
CA ASN A 11 -2.37 -5.66 -8.60
C ASN A 11 -3.78 -5.34 -8.13
N ASP A 12 -4.27 -6.11 -7.16
CA ASP A 12 -5.58 -5.89 -6.56
C ASP A 12 -5.65 -4.58 -5.76
N ILE A 13 -4.64 -4.32 -4.91
CA ILE A 13 -4.49 -3.06 -4.16
C ILE A 13 -4.38 -1.89 -5.14
N LEU A 14 -3.56 -2.01 -6.18
CA LEU A 14 -3.36 -0.96 -7.18
C LEU A 14 -4.68 -0.63 -7.89
N GLY A 15 -5.48 -1.63 -8.25
CA GLY A 15 -6.80 -1.42 -8.85
C GLY A 15 -7.80 -0.74 -7.91
N GLU A 16 -7.88 -1.19 -6.65
CA GLU A 16 -8.73 -0.57 -5.62
C GLU A 16 -8.32 0.87 -5.34
N LEU A 17 -7.02 1.13 -5.26
CA LEU A 17 -6.52 2.47 -5.03
C LEU A 17 -6.76 3.35 -6.26
N GLN A 18 -6.50 2.90 -7.49
CA GLN A 18 -6.80 3.70 -8.69
C GLN A 18 -8.29 4.05 -8.82
N LEU A 19 -9.19 3.15 -8.42
CA LEU A 19 -10.63 3.41 -8.43
C LEU A 19 -11.06 4.47 -7.41
N LYS A 20 -10.41 4.52 -6.24
CA LYS A 20 -10.79 5.43 -5.15
C LYS A 20 -10.02 6.74 -5.13
N PHE A 21 -8.85 6.76 -5.76
CA PHE A 21 -7.94 7.89 -5.82
C PHE A 21 -7.98 8.53 -7.21
N GLU A 22 -9.17 8.95 -7.68
CA GLU A 22 -9.32 9.59 -9.01
C GLU A 22 -8.47 10.87 -9.16
N ASN A 23 -8.18 11.57 -8.06
CA ASN A 23 -7.35 12.78 -8.07
C ASN A 23 -5.85 12.52 -7.86
N VAL A 24 -5.44 11.28 -7.60
CA VAL A 24 -4.05 10.97 -7.26
C VAL A 24 -3.53 9.86 -8.15
N ARG A 25 -2.49 10.18 -8.92
CA ARG A 25 -1.89 9.23 -9.83
C ARG A 25 -0.92 8.32 -9.08
N ILE A 26 -1.33 7.09 -8.84
CA ILE A 26 -0.45 6.09 -8.22
C ILE A 26 0.53 5.58 -9.26
N THR A 27 1.81 5.73 -8.96
CA THR A 27 2.92 5.38 -9.84
C THR A 27 3.45 4.00 -9.49
N GLU A 28 3.51 3.65 -8.20
CA GLU A 28 4.08 2.39 -7.76
C GLU A 28 3.45 1.90 -6.45
N VAL A 29 3.39 0.58 -6.28
CA VAL A 29 2.98 -0.07 -5.03
C VAL A 29 3.99 -1.15 -4.68
N ASN A 30 4.71 -0.93 -3.59
CA ASN A 30 5.69 -1.85 -3.04
C ASN A 30 5.10 -2.62 -1.88
N LEU A 31 5.25 -3.94 -1.91
CA LEU A 31 4.81 -4.84 -0.86
C LEU A 31 6.03 -5.53 -0.26
N ALA A 32 6.21 -5.39 1.05
CA ALA A 32 7.27 -6.05 1.79
C ALA A 32 6.67 -6.77 3.00
N PRO A 33 6.82 -8.10 3.11
CA PRO A 33 6.56 -8.79 4.36
C PRO A 33 7.56 -8.32 5.42
N ASP A 34 7.07 -8.06 6.63
CA ASP A 34 7.87 -7.57 7.73
C ASP A 34 7.29 -8.09 9.05
N VAL A 35 7.95 -7.79 10.17
CA VAL A 35 7.52 -8.22 11.51
C VAL A 35 7.50 -7.01 12.42
N ASP A 36 6.41 -6.82 13.16
CA ASP A 36 6.32 -5.74 14.13
C ASP A 36 7.21 -6.02 15.35
N TYR A 37 7.34 -5.05 16.25
CA TYR A 37 8.17 -5.14 17.45
C TYR A 37 7.76 -6.30 18.38
N GLU A 38 6.49 -6.69 18.36
CA GLU A 38 5.95 -7.82 19.13
C GLU A 38 6.16 -9.19 18.45
N GLY A 39 6.70 -9.21 17.21
CA GLY A 39 6.90 -10.43 16.43
C GLY A 39 5.69 -10.84 15.58
N ASP A 40 4.64 -10.03 15.54
CA ASP A 40 3.50 -10.23 14.66
C ASP A 40 3.85 -9.99 13.20
N GLU A 41 3.35 -10.86 12.31
CA GLU A 41 3.53 -10.70 10.87
C GLU A 41 2.77 -9.46 10.38
N ILE A 42 3.48 -8.56 9.72
CA ILE A 42 2.90 -7.37 9.10
C ILE A 42 3.23 -7.33 7.61
N LEU A 43 2.38 -6.67 6.84
CA LEU A 43 2.60 -6.42 5.44
C LEU A 43 2.81 -4.92 5.24
N ARG A 44 4.05 -4.49 5.02
CA ARG A 44 4.31 -3.10 4.65
C ARG A 44 3.90 -2.89 3.20
N ILE A 45 3.03 -1.92 2.99
CA ILE A 45 2.49 -1.54 1.69
C ILE A 45 2.89 -0.09 1.48
N GLU A 46 3.90 0.16 0.65
CA GLU A 46 4.30 1.51 0.29
C GLU A 46 3.66 1.89 -1.04
N VAL A 47 2.88 2.97 -1.02
CA VAL A 47 2.18 3.50 -2.18
C VAL A 47 2.87 4.79 -2.60
N ILE A 48 3.47 4.77 -3.78
CA ILE A 48 4.11 5.93 -4.39
C ILE A 48 3.12 6.58 -5.34
N PHE A 49 2.89 7.88 -5.15
CA PHE A 49 1.98 8.65 -5.99
C PHE A 49 2.61 9.95 -6.50
N GLU A 50 2.17 10.39 -7.67
CA GLU A 50 2.53 11.68 -8.26
C GLU A 50 1.53 12.74 -7.81
N GLY A 51 1.99 13.72 -7.03
CA GLY A 51 1.17 14.81 -6.49
C GLY A 51 1.57 15.22 -5.06
N THR A 52 0.80 16.14 -4.47
CA THR A 52 0.99 16.59 -3.09
C THR A 52 0.20 15.72 -2.11
N PRO A 53 0.73 15.41 -0.91
CA PRO A 53 -0.02 14.67 0.12
C PRO A 53 -1.31 15.38 0.58
N ARG A 54 -1.49 16.67 0.26
CA ARG A 54 -2.74 17.41 0.46
C ARG A 54 -3.87 16.99 -0.49
N ASP A 55 -3.55 16.37 -1.63
CA ASP A 55 -4.53 15.79 -2.56
C ASP A 55 -5.07 14.44 -2.08
N ILE A 56 -4.38 13.81 -1.12
CA ILE A 56 -4.84 12.58 -0.51
C ILE A 56 -5.78 12.90 0.64
N ASP A 57 -7.04 12.47 0.52
CA ASP A 57 -7.98 12.53 1.61
C ASP A 57 -7.56 11.54 2.72
N PRO A 58 -7.31 11.98 3.97
CA PRO A 58 -6.92 11.08 5.05
C PRO A 58 -8.01 10.06 5.41
N GLY A 59 -9.28 10.38 5.12
CA GLY A 59 -10.40 9.45 5.22
C GLY A 59 -10.35 8.34 4.17
N LEU A 60 -9.85 8.62 2.95
CA LEU A 60 -9.57 7.61 1.93
C LEU A 60 -8.51 6.62 2.41
N LEU A 61 -7.44 7.09 3.06
CA LEU A 61 -6.38 6.21 3.59
C LEU A 61 -6.91 5.18 4.59
N THR A 62 -7.72 5.65 5.54
CA THR A 62 -8.33 4.80 6.57
C THR A 62 -9.31 3.81 5.95
N ARG A 63 -10.05 4.22 4.91
CA ARG A 63 -11.00 3.34 4.20
C ARG A 63 -10.29 2.31 3.32
N ALA A 64 -9.16 2.68 2.72
CA ALA A 64 -8.34 1.75 1.93
C ALA A 64 -7.84 0.61 2.80
N ALA A 65 -7.32 0.91 4.00
CA ALA A 65 -6.82 -0.12 4.94
C ALA A 65 -7.91 -1.14 5.28
N ARG A 66 -9.12 -0.61 5.55
CA ARG A 66 -10.30 -1.43 5.88
C ARG A 66 -10.85 -2.21 4.69
N SER A 67 -10.67 -1.71 3.46
CA SER A 67 -11.10 -2.41 2.22
C SER A 67 -10.11 -3.50 1.80
N ILE A 68 -8.81 -3.31 2.07
CA ILE A 68 -7.76 -4.28 1.71
C ILE A 68 -7.73 -5.46 2.68
N ARG A 69 -8.06 -5.25 3.96
CA ARG A 69 -8.10 -6.30 4.99
C ARG A 69 -8.87 -7.58 4.57
N PRO A 70 -10.11 -7.52 4.04
CA PRO A 70 -10.80 -8.73 3.58
C PRO A 70 -10.07 -9.44 2.43
N LYS A 71 -9.41 -8.71 1.53
CA LYS A 71 -8.69 -9.30 0.39
C LYS A 71 -7.38 -9.98 0.77
N LEU A 72 -6.72 -9.47 1.82
CA LEU A 72 -5.61 -10.15 2.45
C LEU A 72 -6.08 -11.48 3.07
N LEU A 73 -7.21 -11.47 3.78
CA LEU A 73 -7.80 -12.68 4.35
C LEU A 73 -8.20 -13.70 3.27
N GLU A 74 -8.72 -13.26 2.13
CA GLU A 74 -9.01 -14.14 0.98
C GLU A 74 -7.76 -14.79 0.38
N SER A 75 -6.59 -14.21 0.62
CA SER A 75 -5.28 -14.72 0.17
C SER A 75 -4.52 -15.46 1.28
N ASP A 76 -5.21 -15.85 2.37
CA ASP A 76 -4.65 -16.49 3.57
C ASP A 76 -3.58 -15.64 4.31
N LEU A 77 -3.61 -14.33 4.08
CA LEU A 77 -2.73 -13.38 4.74
C LEU A 77 -3.44 -12.75 5.93
N PHE A 78 -3.02 -13.18 7.12
CA PHE A 78 -3.45 -12.64 8.40
C PHE A 78 -2.60 -11.45 8.86
N ALA A 79 -1.56 -11.11 8.09
CA ALA A 79 -0.65 -10.03 8.40
C ALA A 79 -1.35 -8.67 8.42
N PHE A 80 -0.99 -7.82 9.38
CA PHE A 80 -1.59 -6.48 9.48
C PHE A 80 -1.04 -5.58 8.35
N PRO A 81 -1.89 -4.99 7.50
CA PRO A 81 -1.43 -4.11 6.42
C PRO A 81 -0.99 -2.76 6.99
N LEU A 82 0.30 -2.47 6.93
CA LEU A 82 0.86 -1.18 7.27
C LEU A 82 1.08 -0.38 6.00
N MET A 83 0.10 0.47 5.66
CA MET A 83 0.17 1.30 4.47
C MET A 83 0.90 2.61 4.74
N THR A 84 1.87 2.91 3.89
CA THR A 84 2.60 4.18 3.88
C THR A 84 2.38 4.84 2.53
N PHE A 85 2.11 6.14 2.53
CA PHE A 85 1.88 6.92 1.31
C PHE A 85 3.02 7.92 1.17
N THR A 86 3.76 7.80 0.08
CA THR A 86 4.96 8.59 -0.19
C THR A 86 4.77 9.27 -1.53
N SER A 87 4.95 10.59 -1.62
CA SER A 87 4.93 11.27 -2.91
C SER A 87 6.17 10.87 -3.72
N ALA A 88 6.08 10.86 -5.05
CA ALA A 88 7.21 10.53 -5.92
C ALA A 88 8.42 11.44 -5.66
N GLU A 89 8.20 12.69 -5.26
CA GLU A 89 9.24 13.61 -4.82
C GLU A 89 9.93 13.16 -3.52
N ASP A 90 9.16 12.72 -2.51
CA ASP A 90 9.72 12.21 -1.24
C ASP A 90 10.42 10.86 -1.44
N ALA A 91 9.85 9.99 -2.28
CA ALA A 91 10.44 8.70 -2.64
C ALA A 91 11.81 8.90 -3.32
N LYS A 92 11.93 9.87 -4.24
CA LYS A 92 13.21 10.26 -4.84
C LYS A 92 14.22 10.77 -3.80
N LEU A 93 13.77 11.59 -2.85
CA LEU A 93 14.62 12.10 -1.77
C LEU A 93 15.13 10.98 -0.85
N ARG A 94 14.30 9.96 -0.59
CA ARG A 94 14.68 8.76 0.18
C ARG A 94 15.64 7.83 -0.55
N LEU A 95 15.49 7.70 -1.87
CA LEU A 95 16.27 6.77 -2.69
C LEU A 95 17.59 7.34 -3.21
N GLY A 96 17.90 8.61 -2.94
CA GLY A 96 19.23 9.21 -3.13
C GLY A 96 19.84 8.92 -4.50
N THR A 97 19.31 9.55 -5.55
CA THR A 97 19.98 9.68 -6.86
C THR A 97 20.07 11.15 -7.24
#